data_AF-F7QT73-F1
#
_entry.id   AF-F7QT73-F1
#
_cell.length_a   1.000
_cell.length_b   1.000
_cell.length_c   1.000
_cell.angle_alpha   90.00
_cell.angle_beta   90.00
_cell.angle_gamma   90.00
#
_symmetry.space_group_name_H-M   'P 1'
#
loop_
_entity.id
_entity.type
_entity.pdbx_description
1 polymer ?
#
loop_
_entity_poly.entity_id
_entity_poly.type
_entity_poly.pdbx_seq_one_letter_code
_entity_poly.pdbx_strand_id
1 'polypeptide(L)'
;MSYILQKKIANTFREQIMKKGFNHVSVSSLMRILDIRRQTFYDSFQDKYDLLEWQLNDTLEETIDNNIDYLHWKEILKLFIYEIDAHKRYYYECLTVQTEVNVADIFATHLVVLLAHVLERQELISNKKAQDNMWILCLGISTTIIHNVTTPNPVDYELIVKQAINAIEYSFES
;
A
#
# COMPACT_ATOMS: atom_id res chain seq x y z
N MET A 1 8.95 -20.64 -5.19
CA MET A 1 8.00 -20.41 -6.31
C MET A 1 8.55 -19.31 -7.21
N SER A 2 8.20 -19.24 -8.51
CA SER A 2 8.62 -18.09 -9.34
C SER A 2 7.80 -16.84 -9.02
N TYR A 3 8.40 -15.66 -9.20
CA TYR A 3 7.73 -14.37 -9.00
C TYR A 3 6.46 -14.22 -9.84
N ILE A 4 6.51 -14.64 -11.11
CA ILE A 4 5.36 -14.66 -12.02
C ILE A 4 4.18 -15.45 -11.41
N LEU A 5 4.48 -16.58 -10.77
CA LEU A 5 3.45 -17.39 -10.16
C LEU A 5 2.92 -16.77 -8.85
N GLN A 6 3.78 -16.15 -8.04
CA GLN A 6 3.36 -15.37 -6.86
C GLN A 6 2.38 -14.26 -7.25
N LYS A 7 2.73 -13.44 -8.26
CA LYS A 7 1.84 -12.41 -8.84
C LYS A 7 0.52 -13.01 -9.34
N LYS A 8 0.55 -14.15 -10.04
CA LYS A 8 -0.67 -14.82 -10.51
C LYS A 8 -1.59 -15.23 -9.35
N ILE A 9 -1.02 -15.73 -8.25
CA ILE A 9 -1.76 -16.05 -7.03
C ILE A 9 -2.37 -14.80 -6.41
N ALA A 10 -1.58 -13.74 -6.23
CA ALA A 10 -2.02 -12.47 -5.66
C ALA A 10 -3.12 -11.78 -6.49
N ASN A 11 -3.01 -11.78 -7.82
CA ASN A 11 -4.04 -11.24 -8.70
C ASN A 11 -5.35 -12.03 -8.57
N THR A 12 -5.26 -13.36 -8.54
CA THR A 12 -6.44 -14.21 -8.31
C THR A 12 -7.04 -13.96 -6.92
N PHE A 13 -6.20 -13.75 -5.89
CA PHE A 13 -6.65 -13.42 -4.55
C PHE A 13 -7.44 -12.11 -4.50
N ARG A 14 -6.89 -11.03 -5.09
CA ARG A 14 -7.58 -9.73 -5.26
C ARG A 14 -8.93 -9.88 -5.93
N GLU A 15 -8.98 -10.60 -7.06
CA GLU A 15 -10.23 -10.85 -7.78
C GLU A 15 -11.26 -11.61 -6.93
N GLN A 16 -10.82 -12.62 -6.18
CA GLN A 16 -11.72 -13.40 -5.34
C GLN A 16 -12.24 -12.60 -4.16
N ILE A 17 -11.43 -11.72 -3.55
CA ILE A 17 -11.88 -10.78 -2.51
C ILE A 17 -12.98 -9.88 -3.09
N MET A 18 -12.74 -9.33 -4.27
CA MET A 18 -13.70 -8.47 -4.96
C MET A 18 -15.02 -9.17 -5.30
N LYS A 19 -14.98 -10.47 -5.63
CA LYS A 19 -16.15 -11.27 -6.01
C LYS A 19 -17.00 -11.73 -4.83
N LYS A 20 -16.36 -12.19 -3.74
CA LYS A 20 -17.06 -12.89 -2.64
C LYS A 20 -16.69 -12.42 -1.23
N GLY A 21 -15.84 -11.41 -1.09
CA GLY A 21 -15.39 -10.85 0.19
C GLY A 21 -14.22 -11.62 0.81
N PHE A 22 -13.42 -10.92 1.63
CA PHE A 22 -12.14 -11.42 2.14
C PHE A 22 -12.23 -12.72 2.95
N ASN A 23 -13.27 -12.84 3.79
CA ASN A 23 -13.48 -14.03 4.64
C ASN A 23 -13.77 -15.30 3.84
N HIS A 24 -14.34 -15.18 2.64
CA HIS A 24 -14.75 -16.32 1.83
C HIS A 24 -13.65 -16.81 0.87
N VAL A 25 -12.48 -16.18 0.89
CA VAL A 25 -11.31 -16.61 0.13
C VAL A 25 -10.45 -17.53 0.99
N SER A 26 -10.21 -18.76 0.51
CA SER A 26 -9.32 -19.73 1.14
C SER A 26 -8.21 -20.16 0.19
N VAL A 27 -7.05 -20.53 0.74
CA VAL A 27 -5.92 -21.08 -0.02
C VAL A 27 -6.37 -22.21 -0.94
N SER A 28 -7.14 -23.17 -0.42
CA SER A 28 -7.68 -24.27 -1.23
C SER A 28 -8.54 -23.79 -2.40
N SER A 29 -9.36 -22.76 -2.20
CA SER A 29 -10.20 -22.21 -3.28
C SER A 29 -9.36 -21.51 -4.36
N LEU A 30 -8.33 -20.75 -3.97
CA LEU A 30 -7.43 -20.06 -4.91
C LEU A 30 -6.65 -21.06 -5.76
N MET A 31 -6.04 -22.05 -5.10
CA MET A 31 -5.20 -23.03 -5.75
C MET A 31 -6.01 -23.92 -6.71
N ARG A 32 -7.27 -24.21 -6.38
CA ARG A 32 -8.21 -24.89 -7.29
C ARG A 32 -8.56 -24.05 -8.52
N ILE A 33 -8.77 -22.74 -8.36
CA ILE A 33 -9.06 -21.82 -9.50
C ILE A 33 -7.86 -21.76 -10.45
N LEU A 34 -6.65 -21.79 -9.90
CA LEU A 34 -5.41 -21.70 -10.68
C LEU A 34 -4.97 -23.02 -11.30
N ASP A 35 -5.62 -24.13 -10.95
CA ASP A 35 -5.20 -25.50 -11.27
C ASP A 35 -3.76 -25.82 -10.80
N ILE A 36 -3.45 -25.42 -9.56
CA ILE A 36 -2.13 -25.60 -8.96
C ILE A 36 -2.26 -26.38 -7.65
N ARG A 37 -1.30 -27.27 -7.38
CA ARG A 37 -1.27 -28.03 -6.13
C ARG A 37 -1.14 -27.08 -4.95
N ARG A 38 -1.99 -27.29 -3.93
CA ARG A 38 -1.99 -26.47 -2.70
C ARG A 38 -0.61 -26.35 -2.05
N GLN A 39 0.20 -27.42 -2.07
CA GLN A 39 1.54 -27.39 -1.49
C GLN A 39 2.44 -26.30 -2.08
N THR A 40 2.27 -25.98 -3.37
CA THR A 40 3.04 -24.95 -4.06
C THR A 40 2.78 -23.54 -3.51
N PHE A 41 1.60 -23.30 -2.91
CA PHE A 41 1.33 -22.06 -2.20
C PHE A 41 2.28 -21.86 -1.02
N TYR A 42 2.47 -22.92 -0.24
CA TYR A 42 3.28 -22.92 0.97
C TYR A 42 4.79 -22.85 0.69
N ASP A 43 5.20 -22.92 -0.57
CA ASP A 43 6.59 -22.62 -0.97
C ASP A 43 6.90 -21.12 -0.93
N SER A 44 5.91 -20.24 -0.72
CA SER A 44 6.13 -18.80 -0.60
C SER A 44 5.22 -18.08 0.38
N PHE A 45 4.06 -18.63 0.71
CA PHE A 45 3.11 -17.99 1.62
C PHE A 45 2.65 -18.95 2.69
N GLN A 46 2.76 -18.56 3.97
CA GLN A 46 2.32 -19.35 5.10
C GLN A 46 0.80 -19.49 5.13
N ASP A 47 0.08 -18.42 4.81
CA ASP A 47 -1.37 -18.37 4.71
C ASP A 47 -1.84 -17.21 3.80
N LYS A 48 -3.13 -16.87 3.88
CA LYS A 48 -3.71 -15.81 3.05
C LYS A 48 -3.37 -14.38 3.55
N TYR A 49 -2.94 -14.24 4.80
CA TYR A 49 -2.53 -12.95 5.38
C TYR A 49 -1.09 -12.64 5.01
N ASP A 50 -0.22 -13.65 5.05
CA ASP A 50 1.14 -13.54 4.49
C ASP A 50 1.10 -13.19 2.98
N LEU A 51 0.17 -13.80 2.23
CA LEU A 51 -0.10 -13.39 0.84
C LEU A 51 -0.59 -11.93 0.74
N LEU A 52 -1.47 -11.48 1.63
CA LEU A 52 -1.98 -10.11 1.63
C LEU A 52 -0.85 -9.11 1.88
N GLU A 53 -0.04 -9.34 2.91
CA GLU A 53 1.10 -8.51 3.27
C GLU A 53 2.11 -8.45 2.12
N TRP A 54 2.48 -9.60 1.55
CA TRP A 54 3.36 -9.66 0.39
C TRP A 54 2.78 -8.86 -0.79
N GLN A 55 1.50 -9.07 -1.12
CA GLN A 55 0.85 -8.39 -2.23
C GLN A 55 0.80 -6.87 -2.04
N LEU A 56 0.54 -6.40 -0.82
CA LEU A 56 0.52 -4.97 -0.52
C LEU A 56 1.91 -4.36 -0.68
N ASN A 57 2.94 -4.99 -0.11
CA ASN A 57 4.32 -4.53 -0.25
C ASN A 57 4.77 -4.51 -1.71
N ASP A 58 4.53 -5.58 -2.45
CA ASP A 58 4.89 -5.71 -3.87
C ASP A 58 4.15 -4.68 -4.75
N THR A 59 2.88 -4.35 -4.45
CA THR A 59 2.16 -3.27 -5.14
C THR A 59 2.77 -1.89 -4.84
N LEU A 60 3.13 -1.63 -3.58
CA LEU A 60 3.68 -0.33 -3.18
C LEU A 60 5.14 -0.15 -3.60
N GLU A 61 5.93 -1.21 -3.64
CA GLU A 61 7.28 -1.19 -4.20
C GLU A 61 7.24 -0.81 -5.70
N GLU A 62 6.31 -1.39 -6.47
CA GLU A 62 6.08 -1.02 -7.87
C GLU A 62 5.56 0.41 -8.05
N THR A 63 4.76 0.90 -7.12
CA THR A 63 4.11 2.22 -7.23
C THR A 63 4.99 3.35 -6.71
N ILE A 64 5.76 3.10 -5.66
CA ILE A 64 6.56 4.08 -4.93
C ILE A 64 8.04 3.84 -5.22
N ASP A 65 8.62 2.80 -4.61
CA ASP A 65 10.07 2.62 -4.51
C ASP A 65 10.74 2.57 -5.89
N ASN A 66 10.17 1.79 -6.81
CA ASN A 66 10.69 1.64 -8.17
C ASN A 66 10.57 2.90 -9.03
N ASN A 67 9.80 3.91 -8.61
CA ASN A 67 9.61 5.16 -9.33
C ASN A 67 10.46 6.33 -8.80
N ILE A 68 11.13 6.19 -7.65
CA ILE A 68 11.83 7.28 -6.94
C ILE A 68 12.89 7.98 -7.78
N ASP A 69 13.62 7.22 -8.61
CA ASP A 69 14.68 7.76 -9.46
C ASP A 69 14.16 8.32 -10.79
N TYR A 70 12.89 8.09 -11.12
CA TYR A 70 12.32 8.40 -12.44
C TYR A 70 11.26 9.50 -12.41
N LEU A 71 10.49 9.60 -11.32
CA LEU A 71 9.38 10.53 -11.18
C LEU A 71 9.62 11.54 -10.06
N HIS A 72 8.98 12.70 -10.15
CA HIS A 72 8.95 13.64 -9.06
C HIS A 72 8.13 13.08 -7.90
N TRP A 73 8.54 13.31 -6.64
CA TRP A 73 7.89 12.72 -5.46
C TRP A 73 6.38 13.01 -5.37
N LYS A 74 5.94 14.19 -5.83
CA LYS A 74 4.51 14.58 -5.92
C LYS A 74 3.73 13.66 -6.85
N GLU A 75 4.31 13.26 -7.99
CA GLU A 75 3.69 12.34 -8.94
C GLU A 75 3.64 10.92 -8.36
N ILE A 76 4.70 10.49 -7.68
CA ILE A 76 4.72 9.19 -6.99
C ILE A 76 3.64 9.12 -5.91
N LEU A 77 3.52 10.17 -5.09
CA LEU A 77 2.48 10.27 -4.07
C LEU A 77 1.07 10.25 -4.70
N LYS A 78 0.89 10.93 -5.84
CA LYS A 78 -0.36 10.87 -6.60
C LYS A 78 -0.65 9.45 -7.11
N LEU A 79 0.33 8.76 -7.68
CA LEU A 79 0.19 7.38 -8.15
C LEU A 79 -0.22 6.43 -7.02
N PHE A 80 0.44 6.56 -5.87
CA PHE A 80 0.10 5.78 -4.67
C PHE A 80 -1.35 6.00 -4.24
N ILE A 81 -1.77 7.25 -4.04
CA ILE A 81 -3.14 7.54 -3.58
C ILE A 81 -4.18 7.12 -4.65
N TYR A 82 -3.84 7.28 -5.94
CA TYR A 82 -4.68 6.81 -7.04
C TYR A 82 -4.82 5.29 -7.09
N GLU A 83 -3.76 4.51 -6.86
CA GLU A 83 -3.82 3.04 -6.81
C GLU A 83 -4.83 2.57 -5.75
N ILE A 84 -4.84 3.24 -4.58
CA ILE A 84 -5.80 2.93 -3.52
C ILE A 84 -7.23 3.29 -3.92
N ASP A 85 -7.44 4.45 -4.55
CA ASP A 85 -8.76 4.89 -4.98
C ASP A 85 -9.32 4.03 -6.13
N ALA A 86 -8.49 3.73 -7.13
CA ALA A 86 -8.85 2.88 -8.27
C ALA A 86 -9.25 1.46 -7.82
N HIS A 87 -8.66 0.96 -6.74
CA HIS A 87 -8.97 -0.36 -6.16
C HIS A 87 -9.67 -0.27 -4.80
N LYS A 88 -10.42 0.81 -4.56
CA LYS A 88 -11.01 1.14 -3.24
C LYS A 88 -11.77 0.00 -2.58
N ARG A 89 -12.59 -0.75 -3.34
CA ARG A 89 -13.37 -1.87 -2.78
C ARG A 89 -12.47 -3.00 -2.26
N TYR A 90 -11.34 -3.27 -2.91
CA TYR A 90 -10.38 -4.27 -2.43
C TYR A 90 -9.74 -3.81 -1.12
N TYR A 91 -9.27 -2.57 -1.07
CA TYR A 91 -8.68 -2.01 0.15
C TYR A 91 -9.71 -1.90 1.29
N TYR A 92 -10.96 -1.54 0.99
CA TYR A 92 -12.04 -1.54 1.98
C TYR A 92 -12.21 -2.91 2.65
N GLU A 93 -12.26 -3.99 1.88
CA GLU A 93 -12.33 -5.36 2.41
C GLU A 93 -11.11 -5.68 3.27
N CYS A 94 -9.90 -5.36 2.80
CA CYS A 94 -8.66 -5.60 3.54
C CYS A 94 -8.55 -4.77 4.82
N LEU A 95 -9.20 -3.60 4.90
CA LEU A 95 -9.15 -2.71 6.06
C LEU A 95 -10.23 -3.01 7.10
N THR A 96 -11.37 -3.56 6.69
CA THR A 96 -12.54 -3.71 7.56
C THR A 96 -12.83 -5.15 7.99
N VAL A 97 -12.31 -6.14 7.26
CA VAL A 97 -12.66 -7.55 7.48
C VAL A 97 -11.58 -8.33 8.23
N GLN A 98 -10.32 -7.88 8.18
CA GLN A 98 -9.18 -8.55 8.82
C GLN A 98 -8.37 -7.58 9.71
N THR A 99 -7.66 -8.13 10.69
CA THR A 99 -6.83 -7.36 11.64
C THR A 99 -5.40 -7.88 11.79
N GLU A 100 -5.02 -8.93 11.04
CA GLU A 100 -3.70 -9.57 11.15
C GLU A 100 -2.63 -8.75 10.42
N VAL A 101 -2.98 -8.18 9.27
CA VAL A 101 -2.10 -7.32 8.48
C VAL A 101 -2.37 -5.86 8.81
N ASN A 102 -1.35 -5.16 9.29
CA ASN A 102 -1.41 -3.73 9.57
C ASN A 102 -1.19 -2.90 8.29
N VAL A 103 -2.26 -2.67 7.53
CA VAL A 103 -2.21 -1.93 6.27
C VAL A 103 -1.70 -0.50 6.45
N ALA A 104 -2.02 0.16 7.57
CA ALA A 104 -1.56 1.51 7.85
C ALA A 104 -0.03 1.59 8.00
N ASP A 105 0.56 0.58 8.65
CA ASP A 105 2.01 0.48 8.85
C ASP A 105 2.74 0.17 7.54
N ILE A 106 2.17 -0.69 6.70
CA ILE A 106 2.70 -0.94 5.35
C ILE A 106 2.69 0.36 4.53
N PHE A 107 1.58 1.10 4.51
CA PHE A 107 1.50 2.38 3.80
C PHE A 107 2.53 3.38 4.32
N ALA A 108 2.66 3.49 5.65
CA ALA A 108 3.60 4.42 6.26
C ALA A 108 5.06 4.03 5.97
N THR A 109 5.38 2.74 5.94
CA THR A 109 6.72 2.23 5.64
C THR A 109 7.16 2.63 4.24
N HIS A 110 6.33 2.43 3.23
CA HIS A 110 6.63 2.84 1.85
C HIS A 110 6.67 4.37 1.68
N LEU A 111 5.80 5.10 2.39
CA LEU A 111 5.88 6.56 2.43
C LEU A 111 7.20 7.05 3.07
N VAL A 112 7.72 6.38 4.09
CA VAL A 112 9.02 6.73 4.68
C VAL A 112 10.14 6.63 3.66
N VAL A 113 10.13 5.59 2.81
CA VAL A 113 11.12 5.45 1.74
C VAL A 113 11.05 6.69 0.83
N LEU A 114 9.86 7.04 0.35
CA LEU A 114 9.66 8.23 -0.48
C LEU A 114 10.15 9.52 0.23
N LEU A 115 9.78 9.72 1.49
CA LEU A 115 10.13 10.95 2.22
C LEU A 115 11.61 11.02 2.59
N ALA A 116 12.28 9.88 2.81
CA ALA A 116 13.73 9.86 3.00
C ALA A 116 14.45 10.43 1.78
N HIS A 117 13.99 10.09 0.57
CA HIS A 117 14.51 10.68 -0.67
C HIS A 117 14.16 12.16 -0.83
N VAL A 118 12.98 12.61 -0.37
CA VAL A 118 12.66 14.05 -0.33
C VAL A 118 13.62 14.79 0.60
N LEU A 119 13.88 14.26 1.80
CA LEU A 119 14.81 14.88 2.75
C LEU A 119 16.25 14.90 2.21
N GLU A 120 16.67 13.87 1.50
CA GLU A 120 17.98 13.84 0.83
C GLU A 120 18.14 14.99 -0.16
N ARG A 121 17.16 15.16 -1.05
CA ARG A 121 17.19 16.21 -2.08
C ARG A 121 17.12 17.62 -1.50
N GLN A 122 16.58 17.77 -0.30
CA GLN A 122 16.49 19.06 0.41
C GLN A 122 17.64 19.27 1.40
N GLU A 123 18.64 18.37 1.45
CA GLU A 123 19.77 18.42 2.39
C GLU A 123 19.33 18.37 3.88
N LEU A 124 18.17 17.77 4.16
CA LEU A 124 17.55 17.67 5.48
C LEU A 124 17.81 16.35 6.20
N ILE A 125 18.59 15.43 5.62
CA ILE A 125 18.88 14.13 6.25
C ILE A 125 19.43 14.30 7.67
N SER A 126 20.26 15.31 7.93
CA SER A 126 20.84 15.56 9.27
C SER A 126 19.94 16.38 10.19
N ASN A 127 18.81 16.90 9.70
CA ASN A 127 17.88 17.71 10.47
C ASN A 127 17.05 16.81 11.40
N LYS A 128 17.37 16.85 12.70
CA LYS A 128 16.71 16.01 13.70
C LYS A 128 15.19 16.23 13.77
N LYS A 129 14.71 17.46 13.59
CA LYS A 129 13.27 17.74 13.59
C LYS A 129 12.58 17.12 12.38
N ALA A 130 13.21 17.17 11.21
CA ALA A 130 12.68 16.55 10.00
C ALA A 130 12.61 15.02 10.16
N GLN A 131 13.67 14.40 10.68
CA GLN A 131 13.70 12.97 10.99
C GLN A 131 12.61 12.56 11.98
N ASP A 132 12.47 13.29 13.09
CA ASP A 132 11.49 12.98 14.14
C ASP A 132 10.05 13.15 13.64
N ASN A 133 9.81 14.10 12.71
CA ASN A 133 8.49 14.34 12.12
C ASN A 133 8.10 13.32 11.03
N MET A 134 9.08 12.75 10.31
CA MET A 134 8.84 11.93 9.12
C MET A 134 7.87 10.76 9.36
N TRP A 135 8.09 9.97 10.42
CA TRP A 135 7.22 8.83 10.72
C TRP A 135 5.80 9.26 11.07
N ILE A 136 5.66 10.32 11.88
CA ILE A 136 4.36 10.85 12.31
C ILE A 136 3.57 11.35 11.10
N LEU A 137 4.24 12.06 10.18
CA LEU A 137 3.64 12.54 8.94
C LEU A 137 3.19 11.38 8.04
N CYS A 138 4.03 10.35 7.87
CA CYS A 138 3.70 9.17 7.06
C CYS A 138 2.50 8.40 7.63
N LEU A 139 2.43 8.22 8.95
CA LEU A 139 1.27 7.62 9.62
C LEU A 139 0.01 8.48 9.45
N GLY A 140 0.13 9.81 9.55
CA GLY A 140 -0.97 10.75 9.34
C GLY A 140 -1.54 10.69 7.93
N ILE A 141 -0.68 10.65 6.91
CA ILE A 141 -1.08 10.49 5.50
C ILE A 141 -1.75 9.12 5.30
N SER A 142 -1.12 8.04 5.78
CA SER A 142 -1.65 6.67 5.67
C SER A 142 -3.04 6.53 6.28
N THR A 143 -3.22 7.08 7.49
CA THR A 143 -4.50 7.07 8.19
C THR A 143 -5.55 7.91 7.46
N THR A 144 -5.14 9.03 6.87
CA THR A 144 -6.03 9.90 6.06
C THR A 144 -6.55 9.16 4.83
N ILE A 145 -5.68 8.42 4.14
CA ILE A 145 -6.05 7.56 2.99
C ILE A 145 -7.04 6.48 3.45
N ILE A 146 -6.71 5.75 4.53
CA ILE A 146 -7.57 4.69 5.09
C ILE A 146 -8.94 5.23 5.51
N HIS A 147 -8.98 6.40 6.15
CA HIS A 147 -10.23 7.07 6.49
C HIS A 147 -11.06 7.38 5.24
N ASN A 148 -10.44 7.90 4.17
CA ASN A 148 -11.15 8.15 2.91
C ASN A 148 -11.64 6.86 2.22
N VAL A 149 -10.95 5.74 2.41
CA VAL A 149 -11.40 4.44 1.90
C VAL A 149 -12.61 3.93 2.66
N THR A 150 -12.62 4.07 3.99
CA THR A 150 -13.58 3.42 4.89
C THR A 150 -14.79 4.27 5.26
N THR A 151 -14.74 5.58 5.04
CA THR A 151 -15.84 6.50 5.35
C THR A 151 -17.05 6.31 4.41
N PRO A 152 -18.29 6.50 4.89
CA PRO A 152 -19.49 6.47 4.05
C PRO A 152 -19.53 7.56 2.96
N ASN A 153 -18.88 8.70 3.21
CA ASN A 153 -18.88 9.86 2.32
C ASN A 153 -17.43 10.23 1.93
N PRO A 154 -16.82 9.49 1.01
CA PRO A 154 -15.45 9.76 0.62
C PRO A 154 -15.35 11.04 -0.21
N VAL A 155 -14.22 11.71 -0.09
CA VAL A 155 -13.86 12.83 -0.96
C VAL A 155 -13.07 12.31 -2.17
N ASP A 156 -12.97 13.15 -3.21
CA ASP A 156 -12.11 12.91 -4.35
C ASP A 156 -10.66 12.69 -3.88
N TYR A 157 -9.99 11.67 -4.43
CA TYR A 157 -8.61 11.35 -4.08
C TYR A 157 -7.66 12.51 -4.39
N GLU A 158 -7.96 13.36 -5.39
CA GLU A 158 -7.16 14.54 -5.70
C GLU A 158 -7.10 15.53 -4.52
N LEU A 159 -8.15 15.61 -3.70
CA LEU A 159 -8.14 16.42 -2.49
C LEU A 159 -7.14 15.85 -1.46
N ILE A 160 -7.12 14.53 -1.31
CA ILE A 160 -6.18 13.84 -0.40
C ILE A 160 -4.74 14.03 -0.87
N VAL A 161 -4.49 13.92 -2.18
CA VAL A 161 -3.18 14.20 -2.79
C VAL A 161 -2.73 15.62 -2.46
N LYS A 162 -3.60 16.61 -2.70
CA LYS A 162 -3.29 18.02 -2.40
C LYS A 162 -2.97 18.24 -0.92
N GLN A 163 -3.75 17.65 -0.02
CA GLN A 163 -3.52 17.76 1.43
C GLN A 163 -2.19 17.13 1.84
N ALA A 164 -1.87 15.95 1.33
CA ALA A 164 -0.62 15.26 1.62
C ALA A 164 0.60 16.02 1.09
N ILE A 165 0.54 16.55 -0.13
CA ILE A 165 1.59 17.42 -0.71
C ILE A 165 1.81 18.64 0.19
N ASN A 166 0.75 19.38 0.51
CA ASN A 166 0.86 20.58 1.35
C ASN A 166 1.44 20.25 2.73
N ALA A 167 1.09 19.10 3.32
CA ALA A 167 1.62 18.68 4.62
C ALA A 167 3.12 18.35 4.57
N ILE A 168 3.60 17.73 3.48
CA ILE A 168 5.01 17.44 3.24
C ILE A 168 5.79 18.75 3.00
N GLU A 169 5.28 19.62 2.12
CA GLU A 169 5.89 20.93 1.85
C GLU A 169 5.98 21.75 3.14
N TYR A 170 4.88 21.88 3.89
CA TYR A 170 4.90 22.61 5.17
C TYR A 170 5.88 22.01 6.20
N SER A 171 6.14 20.71 6.12
CA SER A 171 7.01 20.01 7.07
C SER A 171 8.50 20.14 6.75
N PHE A 172 8.85 20.28 5.46
CA PHE A 172 10.24 20.15 5.01
C PHE A 172 10.71 21.27 4.08
N GLU A 173 9.82 21.98 3.40
CA GLU A 173 10.19 23.18 2.64
C GLU A 173 10.20 24.40 3.58
N SER A 174 11.41 24.92 3.84
CA SER A 174 11.64 26.19 4.56
C SER A 174 12.02 27.30 3.58
#